data_AF-A0A9Q0UZG6-F1
#
_entry.id   AF-A0A9Q0UZG6-F1
#
_cell.length_a   1.000
_cell.length_b   1.000
_cell.length_c   1.000
_cell.angle_alpha   90.00
_cell.angle_beta   90.00
_cell.angle_gamma   90.00
#
_symmetry.space_group_name_H-M   'P 1'
#
loop_
_entity.id
_entity.type
_entity.pdbx_description
1 polymer ?
#
loop_
_entity_poly.entity_id
_entity_poly.type
_entity_poly.pdbx_seq_one_letter_code
_entity_poly.pdbx_strand_id
1 'polypeptide(L)'
;MPMFDELESIFTKRMKRPCQWWLRVVLRAFFGYGVFFLAVAIPSIGSVGGLVGGIALPVTLAYPCFMWLKMRKPRKYSRMWCLNWGLGIIGLILSVSLMAAGVYVIKENDNKFQWFKPK
;
A
#
# COMPACT_ATOMS: atom_id res chain seq x y z
N MET A 1 0.88 -10.41 -15.51
CA MET A 1 1.27 -9.15 -14.83
C MET A 1 0.15 -8.87 -13.84
N PRO A 2 0.31 -9.22 -12.56
CA PRO A 2 -0.81 -9.45 -11.64
C PRO A 2 -1.77 -8.26 -11.54
N MET A 3 -1.25 -7.04 -11.55
CA MET A 3 -2.07 -5.84 -11.48
C MET A 3 -3.01 -5.63 -12.68
N PHE A 4 -2.55 -5.91 -13.90
CA PHE A 4 -3.38 -5.77 -15.10
C PHE A 4 -4.39 -6.92 -15.22
N ASP A 5 -4.00 -8.13 -14.83
CA ASP A 5 -4.88 -9.29 -14.76
C ASP A 5 -6.02 -9.07 -13.74
N GLU A 6 -5.72 -8.44 -12.59
CA GLU A 6 -6.71 -8.10 -11.56
C GLU A 6 -7.67 -7.00 -12.02
N LEU A 7 -7.17 -5.96 -12.69
CA LEU A 7 -8.00 -4.90 -13.28
C LEU A 7 -8.93 -5.44 -14.36
N GLU A 8 -8.44 -6.34 -15.22
CA GLU A 8 -9.23 -7.02 -16.25
C GLU A 8 -10.30 -7.93 -15.62
N SER A 9 -9.99 -8.62 -14.52
CA SER A 9 -10.94 -9.41 -13.74
C SER A 9 -12.04 -8.56 -13.09
N ILE A 10 -11.67 -7.43 -12.48
CA ILE A 10 -12.63 -6.49 -11.88
C ILE A 10 -13.57 -5.92 -12.96
N PHE A 11 -13.01 -5.51 -14.10
CA PHE A 11 -13.79 -4.99 -15.21
C PHE A 11 -14.77 -6.04 -15.75
N THR A 12 -14.29 -7.27 -15.96
CA THR A 12 -15.12 -8.38 -16.45
C THR A 12 -16.23 -8.74 -15.46
N LYS A 13 -15.95 -8.73 -14.15
CA LYS A 13 -16.96 -8.95 -13.10
C LYS A 13 -18.04 -7.87 -13.09
N ARG A 14 -17.68 -6.60 -13.32
CA ARG A 14 -18.62 -5.47 -13.25
C ARG A 14 -19.42 -5.30 -14.54
N MET A 15 -18.77 -5.40 -15.69
CA MET A 15 -19.35 -5.14 -17.00
C MET A 15 -19.89 -6.40 -17.69
N LYS A 16 -19.63 -7.61 -17.15
CA LYS A 16 -20.05 -8.93 -17.69
C LYS A 16 -19.70 -9.13 -19.17
N ARG A 17 -18.68 -8.44 -19.68
CA ARG A 17 -18.21 -8.48 -21.06
C ARG A 17 -16.72 -8.83 -21.08
N PRO A 18 -16.24 -9.55 -22.11
CA PRO A 18 -14.80 -9.79 -22.26
C PRO A 18 -14.08 -8.46 -22.46
N CYS A 19 -12.90 -8.31 -21.85
CA CYS A 19 -12.06 -7.14 -22.02
C CYS A 19 -11.63 -7.00 -23.48
N GLN A 20 -12.03 -5.91 -24.13
CA GLN A 20 -11.65 -5.66 -25.51
C GLN A 20 -10.18 -5.23 -25.62
N TRP A 21 -9.54 -5.56 -26.74
CA TRP A 21 -8.12 -5.25 -26.95
C TRP A 21 -7.79 -3.75 -26.81
N TRP A 22 -8.66 -2.87 -27.31
CA TRP A 22 -8.55 -1.43 -27.14
C TRP A 22 -8.60 -0.99 -25.68
N LEU A 23 -9.50 -1.59 -24.89
CA LEU A 23 -9.63 -1.28 -23.46
C LEU A 23 -8.35 -1.66 -22.70
N ARG A 24 -7.73 -2.79 -23.06
CA ARG A 24 -6.44 -3.20 -22.49
C ARG A 24 -5.32 -2.20 -22.78
N VAL A 25 -5.27 -1.66 -24.00
CA VAL A 25 -4.30 -0.62 -24.38
C VAL A 25 -4.55 0.68 -23.61
N VAL A 26 -5.81 1.11 -23.51
CA VAL A 26 -6.18 2.32 -22.75
C VAL A 26 -5.84 2.17 -21.27
N LEU A 27 -6.16 1.05 -20.64
CA LEU A 27 -5.86 0.79 -19.23
C LEU A 27 -4.35 0.84 -18.97
N ARG A 28 -3.54 0.27 -19.87
CA ARG A 28 -2.08 0.27 -19.77
C ARG A 28 -1.48 1.65 -19.98
N ALA A 29 -1.98 2.40 -20.96
CA ALA A 29 -1.54 3.76 -21.24
C ALA A 29 -1.93 4.71 -20.10
N PHE A 30 -3.16 4.63 -19.59
CA PHE A 30 -3.66 5.45 -18.50
C PHE A 30 -2.89 5.19 -17.21
N PHE A 31 -2.65 3.92 -16.87
CA PHE A 31 -1.87 3.58 -15.68
C PHE A 31 -0.41 4.05 -15.80
N GLY A 32 0.24 3.80 -16.94
CA GLY A 32 1.61 4.23 -17.18
C GLY A 32 1.76 5.75 -17.12
N TYR A 33 0.85 6.48 -17.79
CA TYR A 33 0.83 7.94 -17.77
C TYR A 33 0.54 8.49 -16.37
N GLY A 34 -0.40 7.88 -15.64
CA GLY A 34 -0.70 8.28 -14.26
C GLY A 34 0.52 8.14 -13.34
N VAL A 35 1.22 7.00 -13.39
CA VAL A 35 2.44 6.79 -12.60
C VAL A 35 3.54 7.78 -13.01
N PHE A 36 3.70 8.03 -14.30
CA PHE A 36 4.67 9.03 -14.81
C PHE A 36 4.34 10.44 -14.31
N PHE A 37 3.07 10.83 -14.36
CA PHE A 37 2.62 12.13 -13.86
C PHE A 37 2.85 12.27 -12.36
N LEU A 38 2.51 11.25 -11.56
CA LEU A 38 2.83 11.26 -10.12
C LEU A 38 4.33 11.36 -9.85
N ALA A 39 5.15 10.70 -10.66
CA ALA A 39 6.60 10.76 -10.51
C ALA A 39 7.17 12.16 -10.80
N VAL A 40 6.61 12.88 -11.78
CA VAL A 40 7.03 14.24 -12.10
C VAL A 40 6.44 15.28 -11.13
N ALA A 41 5.17 15.10 -10.73
CA ALA A 41 4.46 16.07 -9.90
C ALA A 41 4.85 16.01 -8.41
N ILE A 42 5.27 14.84 -7.91
CA ILE A 42 5.61 14.66 -6.50
C ILE A 42 7.14 14.58 -6.38
N PRO A 43 7.81 15.66 -5.92
CA PRO A 43 9.27 15.66 -5.75
C PRO A 43 9.76 14.66 -4.69
N SER A 44 8.85 14.09 -3.88
CA SER A 44 9.14 13.12 -2.81
C SER A 44 8.47 11.76 -3.02
N ILE A 45 8.66 11.12 -4.18
CA ILE A 45 8.16 9.76 -4.47
C ILE A 45 8.54 8.76 -3.36
N GLY A 46 9.75 8.87 -2.80
CA GLY A 46 10.21 8.00 -1.72
C GLY A 46 9.33 8.07 -0.46
N SER A 47 8.78 9.24 -0.15
CA SER A 47 7.88 9.39 1.01
C SER A 47 6.51 8.77 0.75
N VAL A 48 5.97 8.94 -0.46
CA VAL A 48 4.72 8.28 -0.88
C VAL A 48 4.89 6.76 -0.88
N GLY A 49 6.04 6.26 -1.31
CA GLY A 49 6.39 4.83 -1.23
C GLY A 49 6.39 4.31 0.21
N GLY A 50 6.93 5.08 1.16
CA GLY A 50 6.90 4.75 2.59
C GLY A 50 5.49 4.71 3.17
N LEU A 51 4.61 5.64 2.77
CA LEU A 51 3.19 5.64 3.17
C LEU A 51 2.43 4.43 2.60
N VAL A 52 2.59 4.16 1.31
CA VAL A 52 1.94 3.02 0.64
C VAL A 52 2.43 1.69 1.25
N GLY A 53 3.74 1.58 1.50
CA GLY A 53 4.34 0.46 2.23
C GLY A 53 3.76 0.34 3.64
N GLY A 54 3.63 1.45 4.36
CA GLY A 54 3.00 1.51 5.68
C GLY A 54 1.58 0.95 5.68
N ILE A 55 0.76 1.23 4.66
CA ILE A 55 -0.62 0.70 4.54
C ILE A 55 -0.62 -0.80 4.19
N ALA A 56 0.35 -1.27 3.39
CA ALA A 56 0.42 -2.66 2.95
C ALA A 56 0.96 -3.62 4.03
N LEU A 57 1.76 -3.12 4.98
CA LEU A 57 2.42 -3.95 6.01
C LEU A 57 1.47 -4.64 7.00
N PRO A 58 0.38 -4.01 7.49
CA PRO A 58 -0.62 -4.71 8.30
C PRO A 58 -1.27 -5.86 7.53
N VAL A 59 -1.51 -5.67 6.24
CA VAL A 59 -2.15 -6.68 5.38
C VAL A 59 -1.22 -7.86 5.10
N THR A 60 0.09 -7.61 5.01
CA THR A 60 1.08 -8.65 4.68
C THR A 60 1.64 -9.37 5.90
N LEU A 61 1.82 -8.67 7.03
CA LEU A 61 2.45 -9.21 8.24
C LEU A 61 1.43 -9.53 9.34
N ALA A 62 0.55 -8.58 9.65
CA ALA A 62 -0.37 -8.72 10.78
C ALA A 62 -1.56 -9.64 10.44
N TYR A 63 -2.14 -9.47 9.25
CA TYR A 63 -3.30 -10.25 8.81
C TYR A 63 -3.10 -11.77 8.84
N PRO A 64 -2.04 -12.36 8.25
CA PRO A 64 -1.85 -13.82 8.32
C PRO A 64 -1.60 -14.31 9.76
N CYS A 65 -0.93 -13.51 10.59
CA CYS A 65 -0.71 -13.84 12.01
C CYS A 65 -2.03 -13.93 12.78
N PHE A 66 -2.92 -12.94 12.63
CA PHE A 66 -4.24 -12.95 13.26
C PHE A 66 -5.19 -13.99 12.66
N MET A 67 -5.14 -14.19 11.33
CA MET A 67 -5.92 -15.21 10.64
C MET A 67 -5.58 -16.61 11.15
N TRP A 68 -4.30 -16.93 11.28
CA TRP A 68 -3.86 -18.22 11.81
C TRP A 68 -4.33 -18.44 13.25
N LEU A 69 -4.26 -17.40 14.09
CA LEU A 69 -4.74 -17.45 15.48
C LEU A 69 -6.24 -17.79 15.54
N LYS A 70 -7.04 -17.19 14.65
CA LYS A 70 -8.49 -17.40 14.55
C LYS A 70 -8.83 -18.81 14.04
N MET A 71 -8.08 -19.33 13.07
CA MET A 71 -8.31 -20.66 12.50
C MET A 71 -7.90 -21.79 13.44
N ARG A 72 -6.70 -21.71 14.04
CA ARG A 72 -6.13 -22.82 14.83
C ARG A 72 -6.60 -22.85 16.29
N LYS A 73 -7.13 -21.73 16.82
CA LYS A 73 -7.52 -21.58 18.24
C LYS A 73 -6.53 -22.28 19.20
N PRO A 74 -5.22 -21.99 19.13
CA PRO A 74 -4.24 -22.66 19.97
C PRO A 74 -4.52 -22.37 21.44
N ARG A 75 -4.08 -23.28 22.33
CA ARG A 75 -4.18 -23.05 23.79
C ARG A 75 -3.57 -21.69 24.14
N LYS A 76 -4.32 -20.88 24.89
CA LYS A 76 -3.84 -19.60 25.42
C LYS A 76 -2.49 -19.84 26.11
N TYR A 77 -1.51 -18.96 25.88
CA TYR A 77 -0.13 -19.07 26.38
C TYR A 77 0.79 -20.14 25.76
N SER A 78 0.39 -20.84 24.69
CA SER A 78 1.37 -21.66 23.94
C SER A 78 2.45 -20.80 23.28
N ARG A 79 3.68 -21.32 23.14
CA ARG A 79 4.81 -20.62 22.50
C ARG A 79 4.44 -20.08 21.12
N MET A 80 3.73 -20.88 20.31
CA MET A 80 3.26 -20.45 18.99
C MET A 80 2.18 -19.35 19.05
N TRP A 81 1.34 -19.34 20.09
CA TRP A 81 0.36 -18.28 20.28
C TRP A 81 1.04 -16.95 20.61
N CYS A 82 2.02 -16.97 21.52
CA CYS A 82 2.81 -15.78 21.88
C CYS A 82 3.59 -15.23 20.68
N LEU A 83 4.25 -16.10 19.89
CA LEU A 83 4.98 -15.70 18.70
C LEU A 83 4.07 -15.03 17.66
N ASN A 84 2.93 -15.63 17.30
CA ASN A 84 2.02 -15.04 16.31
C ASN A 84 1.41 -13.72 16.79
N TRP A 85 1.12 -13.61 18.10
CA TRP A 85 0.60 -12.38 18.67
C TRP A 85 1.66 -11.27 18.68
N GLY A 86 2.90 -11.60 19.05
CA GLY A 86 4.04 -10.69 19.01
C GLY A 86 4.37 -10.22 17.59
N LEU A 87 4.48 -11.14 16.62
CA LEU A 87 4.69 -10.81 15.20
C LEU A 87 3.59 -9.92 14.64
N GLY A 88 2.33 -10.20 14.99
CA GLY A 88 1.19 -9.37 14.58
C GLY A 88 1.28 -7.93 15.10
N ILE A 89 1.63 -7.76 16.37
CA ILE A 89 1.79 -6.43 16.99
C ILE A 89 3.01 -5.70 16.44
N ILE A 90 4.14 -6.37 16.29
CA ILE A 90 5.34 -5.79 15.69
C ILE A 90 5.03 -5.30 14.26
N GLY A 91 4.29 -6.08 13.47
CA GLY A 91 3.86 -5.67 12.13
C GLY A 91 2.97 -4.42 12.14
N LEU A 92 2.08 -4.27 13.12
CA LEU A 92 1.26 -3.07 13.29
C LEU A 92 2.08 -1.86 13.74
N ILE A 93 3.02 -2.03 14.68
CA ILE A 93 3.90 -0.96 15.13
C ILE A 93 4.78 -0.46 13.98
N LEU A 94 5.34 -1.39 13.19
CA LEU A 94 6.16 -1.06 12.02
C LEU A 94 5.36 -0.24 10.99
N SER A 95 4.11 -0.62 10.76
CA SER A 95 3.19 0.12 9.87
C SER A 95 2.98 1.56 10.32
N VAL A 96 2.65 1.77 11.61
CA VAL A 96 2.44 3.11 12.17
C VAL A 96 3.73 3.93 12.12
N SER A 97 4.87 3.31 12.42
CA SER A 97 6.18 3.96 12.35
C SER A 97 6.52 4.44 10.93
N LEU A 98 6.25 3.62 9.91
CA LEU A 98 6.47 4.00 8.50
C LEU A 98 5.51 5.09 8.03
N MET A 99 4.26 5.06 8.48
CA MET A 99 3.32 6.17 8.21
C MET A 99 3.82 7.47 8.84
N ALA A 100 4.25 7.44 10.10
CA ALA A 100 4.77 8.61 10.80
C ALA A 100 6.03 9.16 10.12
N ALA A 101 6.95 8.28 9.69
CA ALA A 101 8.15 8.66 8.95
C ALA A 101 7.80 9.32 7.59
N GLY A 102 6.85 8.75 6.85
CA GLY A 102 6.39 9.35 5.58
C GLY A 102 5.79 10.75 5.79
N VAL A 103 4.94 10.93 6.80
CA VAL A 103 4.36 12.24 7.14
C VAL A 103 5.45 13.25 7.55
N TYR A 104 6.44 12.82 8.33
CA TYR A 104 7.56 13.67 8.74
C TYR A 104 8.36 14.18 7.54
N VAL A 105 8.72 13.28 6.61
CA VAL A 105 9.45 13.64 5.39
C VAL A 105 8.65 14.60 4.52
N ILE A 106 7.32 14.43 4.41
CA ILE A 106 6.47 15.36 3.66
C ILE A 106 6.51 16.75 4.29
N LYS A 107 6.39 16.83 5.61
CA LYS A 107 6.44 18.11 6.35
C LYS A 107 7.79 18.82 6.22
N GLU A 108 8.89 18.07 6.23
CA GLU A 108 10.22 18.63 6.03
C GLU A 108 10.43 19.15 4.60
N ASN A 109 9.88 18.45 3.60
CA ASN A 109 9.93 18.91 2.22
C ASN A 109 9.03 20.14 2.01
N ASP A 110 7.85 20.20 2.61
CA ASP A 110 6.96 21.37 2.56
C ASP A 110 7.63 22.65 3.05
N ASN A 111 8.39 22.57 4.16
CA ASN A 111 9.18 23.69 4.67
C ASN A 111 10.27 24.18 3.70
N LYS A 112 10.78 23.32 2.80
CA LYS A 112 11.76 23.71 1.77
C LYS A 112 11.10 24.35 0.54
N PHE A 113 9.80 24.13 0.33
CA PHE A 113 9.03 24.68 -0.80
C PHE A 113 8.32 26.02 -0.50
N GLN A 114 8.52 26.62 0.69
CA GLN A 114 8.12 28.01 1.02
C GLN A 114 8.90 29.11 0.25
N TRP A 115 9.29 28.84 -0.99
CA TRP A 115 10.06 29.75 -1.83
C TRP A 115 9.24 30.94 -2.37
N PHE A 116 7.91 30.90 -2.24
CA PHE A 116 7.04 32.06 -2.49
C PHE A 116 6.64 32.71 -1.18
N LYS A 117 7.51 33.59 -0.67
CA LYS A 117 7.06 34.72 0.15
C LYS A 117 6.53 35.77 -0.81
N PRO A 118 5.21 36.01 -0.93
CA PRO A 118 4.74 37.23 -1.57
C PRO A 118 5.24 38.40 -0.73
N LYS A 119 5.94 39.33 -1.38
CA LYS A 119 6.19 40.65 -0.81
C LYS A 119 4.88 41.43 -0.70
#